data_AF-A0A418XW43-F1
#
_entry.id   AF-A0A418XW43-F1
#
_cell.length_a   1.000
_cell.length_b   1.000
_cell.length_c   1.000
_cell.angle_alpha   90.00
_cell.angle_beta   90.00
_cell.angle_gamma   90.00
#
_symmetry.space_group_name_H-M   'P 1'
#
loop_
_entity.id
_entity.type
_entity.pdbx_description
1 polymer ?
#
loop_
_entity_poly.entity_id
_entity_poly.type
_entity_poly.pdbx_seq_one_letter_code
_entity_poly.pdbx_strand_id
1 'polypeptide(L)'
;MAAVRALDTARASSGQVELFGSFLLAGEEFALPASSIREVVNFPERLIPVPLAPHFLDGVFTLRGHVIPVVNLARIFDAGAGAASSSDKIAIVEHEDIQVGIVFHSTGEVLRVRPEQRSMLQYAEGGAGGVVAGTILLDDGARLLQVLDAHALVHIENVPHVQALLAFNRGNVKSQFQLQAARRQCLSFLVGGTTFAFEISAIREIIAVPELKPSVMAGPLCLGRMNFRGHAVAVIDFAALLRLGSSVPTPGSAQRILVAMLGDSLIGMLVDSIDSIFHFSDNDVMPVPLLSKARAGMFTGCMARDEGGVLFLDHQGIFSASELVEISEGHTNLYQAEAQGDESGRALTLAKSRREVYIVFGLDTQWAVAIGELREIISYGAPMVKPPGLPPFVTGVLNLRQQVVSVIDLRCLFGLPPPPDLSSAKIMIIERGEERYGLLVDQVDTILTVMASQRRATPQAMAGNDGKRFPVAEVIEVTGPDGKEGAIAIFAPAAFIGLLDARLYDRPD
;
A
#
# COMPACT_ATOMS: atom_id res chain seq x y z
N MET A 1 13.31 59.46 -2.59
CA MET A 1 14.27 59.87 -1.55
C MET A 1 13.55 59.77 -0.20
N ALA A 2 13.62 58.60 0.43
CA ALA A 2 13.10 58.37 1.79
C ALA A 2 14.12 57.47 2.50
N ALA A 3 14.54 57.94 3.66
CA ALA A 3 15.80 57.60 4.30
C ALA A 3 15.82 56.20 4.92
N VAL A 4 16.96 55.52 4.74
CA VAL A 4 17.40 54.38 5.54
C VAL A 4 17.52 54.85 6.99
N ARG A 5 16.71 54.26 7.89
CA ARG A 5 16.95 54.32 9.33
C ARG A 5 17.44 52.94 9.77
N ALA A 6 18.74 52.83 10.01
CA ALA A 6 19.30 51.78 10.84
C ALA A 6 18.80 52.02 12.27
N LEU A 7 17.97 51.11 12.77
CA LEU A 7 17.62 51.03 14.18
C LEU A 7 18.23 49.74 14.72
N ASP A 8 19.21 49.93 15.59
CA ASP A 8 19.85 48.91 16.42
C ASP A 8 18.81 47.97 17.04
N THR A 9 18.79 46.73 16.60
CA THR A 9 18.39 45.59 17.43
C THR A 9 19.44 44.51 17.31
N ALA A 10 20.62 44.84 17.83
CA ALA A 10 21.62 43.87 18.23
C ALA A 10 21.05 42.96 19.33
N ARG A 11 20.49 41.82 18.91
CA ARG A 11 20.72 40.56 19.61
C ARG A 11 21.67 39.73 18.75
N ALA A 12 22.91 40.24 18.66
CA ALA A 12 24.05 39.43 18.27
C ALA A 12 24.22 38.35 19.36
N SER A 13 23.84 37.11 19.04
CA SER A 13 24.37 35.95 19.75
C SER A 13 25.87 35.85 19.44
N SER A 14 26.62 35.53 20.49
CA SER A 14 28.08 35.46 20.64
C SER A 14 28.93 35.22 19.39
N GLY A 15 30.13 35.82 19.36
CA GLY A 15 31.21 35.62 18.37
C GLY A 15 31.80 34.20 18.29
N GLN A 16 30.96 33.18 18.23
CA GLN A 16 31.32 31.78 18.06
C GLN A 16 31.40 31.46 16.57
N VAL A 17 32.49 30.77 16.20
CA VAL A 17 32.61 30.14 14.88
C VAL A 17 31.59 29.00 14.82
N GLU A 18 30.76 29.00 13.78
CA GLU A 18 29.74 27.98 13.55
C GLU A 18 30.17 27.07 12.40
N LEU A 19 29.76 25.80 12.45
CA LEU A 19 30.08 24.82 11.43
C LEU A 19 28.91 24.69 10.46
N PHE A 20 29.21 24.67 9.17
CA PHE A 20 28.25 24.45 8.09
C PHE A 20 28.70 23.29 7.22
N GLY A 21 27.79 22.41 6.81
CA GLY A 21 28.05 21.46 5.73
C GLY A 21 27.60 22.06 4.40
N SER A 22 28.52 22.18 3.43
CA SER A 22 28.18 22.61 2.07
C SER A 22 27.85 21.43 1.15
N PHE A 23 27.05 21.70 0.13
CA PHE A 23 26.67 20.73 -0.89
C PHE A 23 26.22 21.44 -2.17
N LEU A 24 26.26 20.73 -3.29
CA LEU A 24 25.82 21.23 -4.59
C LEU A 24 24.41 20.71 -4.91
N LEU A 25 23.55 21.65 -5.30
CA LEU A 25 22.19 21.39 -5.77
C LEU A 25 21.94 22.20 -7.04
N ALA A 26 21.60 21.53 -8.14
CA ALA A 26 21.29 22.17 -9.43
C ALA A 26 22.39 23.13 -9.93
N GLY A 27 23.66 22.82 -9.66
CA GLY A 27 24.81 23.65 -10.04
C GLY A 27 25.13 24.81 -9.08
N GLU A 28 24.28 25.05 -8.09
CA GLU A 28 24.45 26.08 -7.06
C GLU A 28 24.99 25.47 -5.76
N GLU A 29 25.78 26.25 -5.01
CA GLU A 29 26.34 25.82 -3.73
C GLU A 29 25.50 26.32 -2.54
N PHE A 30 25.01 25.36 -1.76
CA PHE A 30 24.22 25.60 -0.56
C PHE A 30 24.96 25.16 0.69
N ALA A 31 24.55 25.69 1.83
CA ALA A 31 25.07 25.33 3.14
C ALA A 31 23.95 25.17 4.15
N LEU A 32 24.09 24.19 5.03
CA LEU A 32 23.25 23.98 6.21
C LEU A 32 24.11 24.00 7.48
N PRO A 33 23.61 24.52 8.61
CA PRO A 33 24.32 24.38 9.87
C PRO A 33 24.59 22.89 10.15
N ALA A 34 25.82 22.55 10.48
CA ALA A 34 26.22 21.15 10.69
C ALA A 34 25.46 20.50 11.86
N SER A 35 25.02 21.31 12.83
CA SER A 35 24.15 20.89 13.93
C SER A 35 22.75 20.45 13.48
N SER A 36 22.29 20.90 12.31
CA SER A 36 20.98 20.54 11.74
C SER A 36 21.04 19.27 10.87
N ILE A 37 22.23 18.83 10.48
CA ILE A 37 22.43 17.65 9.63
C ILE A 37 22.66 16.44 10.53
N ARG A 38 21.70 15.52 10.59
CA ARG A 38 21.85 14.28 11.36
C ARG A 38 22.78 13.29 10.69
N GLU A 39 22.58 13.06 9.39
CA GLU A 39 23.42 12.17 8.58
C GLU A 39 23.20 12.42 7.09
N VAL A 40 24.13 11.92 6.27
CA VAL A 40 24.01 11.89 4.81
C VAL A 40 23.93 10.44 4.38
N VAL A 41 22.92 10.09 3.60
CA VAL A 41 22.72 8.75 3.04
C VAL A 41 22.74 8.80 1.52
N ASN A 42 23.01 7.65 0.89
CA ASN A 42 22.87 7.53 -0.57
C ASN A 42 21.38 7.57 -0.93
N PHE A 43 21.06 8.07 -2.14
CA PHE A 43 19.70 7.99 -2.64
C PHE A 43 19.27 6.51 -2.75
N PRO A 44 18.14 6.10 -2.14
CA PRO A 44 17.72 4.71 -2.13
C PRO A 44 17.28 4.26 -3.53
N GLU A 45 17.42 2.97 -3.83
CA GLU A 45 16.98 2.42 -5.12
C GLU A 45 15.47 2.61 -5.35
N ARG A 46 14.67 2.62 -4.28
CA ARG A 46 13.22 2.84 -4.33
C ARG A 46 12.76 3.74 -3.19
N LEU A 47 11.98 4.75 -3.52
CA LEU A 47 11.14 5.49 -2.59
C LEU A 47 9.73 4.92 -2.62
N ILE A 48 8.98 5.09 -1.51
CA ILE A 48 7.55 4.86 -1.49
C ILE A 48 6.90 6.14 -2.04
N PRO A 49 6.26 6.11 -3.23
CA PRO A 49 5.57 7.27 -3.77
C PRO A 49 4.43 7.65 -2.82
N VAL A 50 4.23 8.95 -2.59
CA VAL A 50 3.09 9.45 -1.81
C VAL A 50 2.08 10.04 -2.80
N PRO A 51 0.89 9.44 -2.98
CA PRO A 51 -0.13 9.98 -3.87
C PRO A 51 -0.60 11.35 -3.37
N LEU A 52 -1.03 12.19 -4.31
CA LEU A 52 -1.46 13.56 -4.03
C LEU A 52 -0.37 14.44 -3.38
N ALA A 53 0.89 14.01 -3.39
CA ALA A 53 2.00 14.79 -2.87
C ALA A 53 2.28 16.03 -3.74
N PRO A 54 2.81 17.11 -3.14
CA PRO A 54 3.33 18.24 -3.90
C PRO A 54 4.50 17.79 -4.80
N HIS A 55 4.71 18.49 -5.91
CA HIS A 55 5.68 18.10 -6.95
C HIS A 55 7.12 18.03 -6.46
N PHE A 56 7.46 18.79 -5.41
CA PHE A 56 8.79 18.80 -4.81
C PHE A 56 9.07 17.62 -3.87
N LEU A 57 8.09 16.77 -3.56
CA LEU A 57 8.29 15.58 -2.75
C LEU A 57 8.51 14.36 -3.67
N ASP A 58 9.70 13.79 -3.64
CA ASP A 58 10.02 12.59 -4.43
C ASP A 58 9.43 11.31 -3.81
N GLY A 59 9.11 11.33 -2.51
CA GLY A 59 8.42 10.25 -1.81
C GLY A 59 8.80 10.18 -0.34
N VAL A 60 8.62 9.00 0.26
CA VAL A 60 9.10 8.70 1.62
C VAL A 60 9.95 7.43 1.61
N PHE A 61 10.89 7.32 2.54
CA PHE A 61 11.62 6.07 2.79
C PHE A 61 11.81 5.84 4.28
N THR A 62 12.26 4.64 4.65
CA THR A 62 12.49 4.28 6.05
C THR A 62 13.97 4.34 6.37
N LEU A 63 14.33 5.13 7.38
CA LEU A 63 15.67 5.22 7.93
C LEU A 63 15.63 4.89 9.42
N ARG A 64 16.23 3.76 9.81
CA ARG A 64 16.32 3.32 11.22
C ARG A 64 14.97 3.29 11.94
N GLY A 65 13.91 2.88 11.23
CA GLY A 65 12.54 2.79 11.76
C GLY A 65 11.75 4.12 11.73
N HIS A 66 12.32 5.19 11.20
CA HIS A 66 11.63 6.46 10.97
C HIS A 66 11.27 6.62 9.50
N VAL A 67 10.05 7.05 9.21
CA VAL A 67 9.65 7.49 7.87
C VAL A 67 10.23 8.87 7.64
N ILE A 68 11.02 9.03 6.58
CA ILE A 68 11.64 10.29 6.21
C ILE A 68 11.04 10.75 4.88
N PRO A 69 10.35 11.91 4.84
CA PRO A 69 9.95 12.53 3.59
C PRO A 69 11.16 13.05 2.82
N VAL A 70 11.23 12.76 1.53
CA VAL A 70 12.34 13.14 0.65
C VAL A 70 11.91 14.30 -0.24
N VAL A 71 12.45 15.47 0.04
CA VAL A 71 12.18 16.72 -0.65
C VAL A 71 13.31 17.01 -1.63
N ASN A 72 12.93 17.25 -2.88
CA ASN A 72 13.80 17.75 -3.92
C ASN A 72 13.68 19.27 -3.98
N LEU A 73 14.61 19.98 -3.33
CA LEU A 73 14.61 21.44 -3.30
C LEU A 73 14.79 22.06 -4.68
N ALA A 74 15.41 21.37 -5.65
CA ALA A 74 15.51 21.88 -7.01
C ALA A 74 14.12 22.12 -7.61
N ARG A 75 13.12 21.29 -7.27
CA ARG A 75 11.73 21.46 -7.69
C ARG A 75 10.99 22.61 -6.99
N ILE A 76 11.50 23.07 -5.85
CA ILE A 76 10.98 24.28 -5.19
C ILE A 76 11.48 25.53 -5.91
N PHE A 77 12.73 25.53 -6.37
CA PHE A 77 13.32 26.66 -7.10
C PHE A 77 12.93 26.69 -8.57
N ASP A 78 12.75 25.52 -9.19
CA ASP A 78 12.35 25.36 -10.59
C ASP A 78 11.36 24.19 -10.73
N ALA A 79 10.10 24.48 -11.07
CA ALA A 79 9.07 23.46 -11.27
C ALA A 79 9.41 22.45 -12.39
N GLY A 80 10.33 22.77 -13.31
CA GLY A 80 10.81 21.89 -14.36
C GLY A 80 11.99 20.99 -13.96
N ALA A 81 12.49 21.09 -12.72
CA ALA A 81 13.63 20.31 -12.28
C ALA A 81 13.35 18.79 -12.35
N GLY A 82 14.32 18.05 -12.90
CA GLY A 82 14.23 16.61 -13.11
C GLY A 82 14.08 15.80 -11.82
N ALA A 83 13.75 14.51 -11.98
CA ALA A 83 13.78 13.57 -10.86
C ALA A 83 15.21 13.33 -10.37
N ALA A 84 15.31 13.04 -9.07
CA ALA A 84 16.56 12.58 -8.48
C ALA A 84 17.05 11.29 -9.15
N SER A 85 18.37 11.14 -9.17
CA SER A 85 19.12 10.02 -9.71
C SER A 85 19.75 9.18 -8.60
N SER A 86 20.17 7.96 -8.92
CA SER A 86 20.87 7.08 -7.96
C SER A 86 22.25 7.58 -7.53
N SER A 87 22.85 8.53 -8.28
CA SER A 87 24.10 9.19 -7.89
C SER A 87 23.91 10.30 -6.87
N ASP A 88 22.66 10.75 -6.67
CA ASP A 88 22.36 11.79 -5.69
C ASP A 88 22.46 11.26 -4.26
N LYS A 89 22.44 12.19 -3.32
CA LYS A 89 22.49 11.92 -1.88
C LYS A 89 21.33 12.60 -1.19
N ILE A 90 21.03 12.14 0.02
CA ILE A 90 19.99 12.72 0.87
C ILE A 90 20.62 13.18 2.17
N ALA A 91 20.47 14.47 2.49
CA ALA A 91 20.84 15.02 3.78
C ALA A 91 19.63 14.91 4.70
N ILE A 92 19.77 14.19 5.81
CA ILE A 92 18.73 14.09 6.82
C ILE A 92 18.85 15.30 7.72
N VAL A 93 17.94 16.25 7.53
CA VAL A 93 17.87 17.49 8.30
C VAL A 93 16.89 17.29 9.44
N GLU A 94 17.29 17.67 10.65
CA GLU A 94 16.49 17.56 11.86
C GLU A 94 16.38 18.91 12.58
N HIS A 95 15.16 19.28 12.94
CA HIS A 95 14.87 20.47 13.73
C HIS A 95 13.61 20.24 14.57
N GLU A 96 13.68 20.48 15.88
CA GLU A 96 12.59 20.22 16.84
C GLU A 96 12.00 18.79 16.71
N ASP A 97 12.89 17.80 16.60
CA ASP A 97 12.57 16.38 16.39
C ASP A 97 11.84 16.06 15.06
N ILE A 98 11.58 17.05 14.19
CA ILE A 98 11.04 16.84 12.84
C ILE A 98 12.20 16.54 11.89
N GLN A 99 12.03 15.50 11.07
CA GLN A 99 13.05 15.09 10.10
C GLN A 99 12.55 15.22 8.66
N VAL A 100 13.41 15.75 7.79
CA VAL A 100 13.21 15.80 6.35
C VAL A 100 14.49 15.39 5.63
N GLY A 101 14.36 14.60 4.58
CA GLY A 101 15.46 14.28 3.68
C GLY A 101 15.51 15.30 2.55
N ILE A 102 16.66 15.94 2.36
CA ILE A 102 16.89 16.89 1.27
C ILE A 102 17.78 16.23 0.20
N VAL A 103 17.28 16.12 -1.02
CA VAL A 103 18.06 15.61 -2.16
C VAL A 103 19.11 16.64 -2.57
N PHE A 104 20.34 16.19 -2.82
CA PHE A 104 21.42 16.99 -3.37
C PHE A 104 22.39 16.15 -4.22
N HIS A 105 23.16 16.78 -5.10
CA HIS A 105 23.96 16.07 -6.11
C HIS A 105 25.32 15.63 -5.58
N SER A 106 26.03 16.52 -4.89
CA SER A 106 27.35 16.19 -4.35
C SER A 106 27.65 16.90 -3.05
N THR A 107 28.39 16.21 -2.19
CA THR A 107 28.80 16.73 -0.89
C THR A 107 29.95 17.69 -1.09
N GLY A 108 29.86 18.88 -0.49
CA GLY A 108 30.97 19.83 -0.41
C GLY A 108 31.82 19.55 0.82
N GLU A 109 32.16 20.61 1.55
CA GLU A 109 33.05 20.54 2.71
C GLU A 109 32.37 21.02 4.00
N VAL A 110 33.03 20.79 5.14
CA VAL A 110 32.60 21.34 6.43
C VAL A 110 33.31 22.67 6.64
N LEU A 111 32.54 23.76 6.56
CA LEU A 111 33.01 25.13 6.65
C LEU A 111 32.97 25.62 8.09
N ARG A 112 34.04 26.30 8.51
CA ARG A 112 34.10 27.07 9.75
C ARG A 112 33.81 28.54 9.43
N VAL A 113 32.62 29.00 9.80
CA VAL A 113 32.10 30.30 9.40
C VAL A 113 32.06 31.27 10.57
N ARG A 114 32.68 32.43 10.39
CA ARG A 114 32.63 33.54 11.35
C ARG A 114 31.36 34.37 11.13
N PRO A 115 30.82 35.05 12.15
CA PRO A 115 29.64 35.91 11.99
C PRO A 115 29.77 36.95 10.87
N GLU A 116 30.95 37.54 10.70
CA GLU A 116 31.25 38.55 9.67
C GLU A 116 31.18 38.00 8.24
N GLN A 117 31.33 36.69 8.06
CA GLN A 117 31.22 36.03 6.76
C GLN A 117 29.76 35.72 6.37
N ARG A 118 28.79 36.01 7.26
CA ARG A 118 27.37 35.70 7.05
C ARG A 118 26.57 36.97 6.79
N SER A 119 25.71 36.92 5.78
CA SER A 119 24.67 37.92 5.53
C SER A 119 23.30 37.27 5.65
N MET A 120 22.41 37.83 6.46
CA MET A 120 21.02 37.35 6.55
C MET A 120 20.16 38.02 5.48
N LEU A 121 19.26 37.26 4.87
CA LEU A 121 18.21 37.79 4.01
C LEU A 121 17.00 38.16 4.88
N GLN A 122 16.44 39.33 4.64
CA GLN A 122 15.17 39.74 5.24
C GLN A 122 14.09 39.69 4.17
N TYR A 123 13.10 38.82 4.36
CA TYR A 123 11.90 38.77 3.53
C TYR A 123 10.96 39.93 3.89
N ALA A 124 10.25 40.49 2.91
CA ALA A 124 9.26 41.53 3.15
C ALA A 124 8.09 40.99 4.00
N GLU A 125 7.57 41.80 4.93
CA GLU A 125 6.41 41.43 5.75
C GLU A 125 5.23 40.99 4.87
N GLY A 126 4.76 39.75 5.05
CA GLY A 126 3.66 39.15 4.29
C GLY A 126 4.06 38.26 3.11
N GLY A 127 5.35 38.14 2.78
CA GLY A 127 5.84 37.10 1.87
C GLY A 127 5.96 35.75 2.58
N ALA A 128 5.59 34.65 1.92
CA ALA A 128 5.93 33.31 2.41
C ALA A 128 7.46 33.24 2.58
N GLY A 129 7.93 33.06 3.82
CA GLY A 129 9.36 32.97 4.10
C GLY A 129 9.97 31.85 3.26
N GLY A 130 11.01 32.19 2.49
CA GLY A 130 11.70 31.20 1.67
C GLY A 130 12.60 30.30 2.52
N VAL A 131 13.00 29.16 1.95
CA VAL A 131 13.91 28.20 2.60
C VAL A 131 15.36 28.70 2.72
N VAL A 132 15.68 29.91 2.24
CA VAL A 132 17.03 30.49 2.23
C VAL A 132 17.13 31.57 3.31
N ALA A 133 17.90 31.32 4.36
CA ALA A 133 18.11 32.25 5.47
C ALA A 133 19.05 33.41 5.11
N GLY A 134 19.97 33.21 4.17
CA GLY A 134 21.08 34.12 3.96
C GLY A 134 22.15 33.61 3.01
N THR A 135 23.33 34.21 3.09
CA THR A 135 24.51 33.82 2.33
C THR A 135 25.77 33.76 3.21
N ILE A 136 26.74 32.94 2.82
CA ILE A 136 28.10 32.92 3.33
C ILE A 136 29.03 33.40 2.23
N LEU A 137 29.93 34.31 2.56
CA LEU A 137 30.95 34.83 1.66
C LEU A 137 32.34 34.35 2.11
N LEU A 138 33.02 33.61 1.24
CA LEU A 138 34.37 33.08 1.46
C LEU A 138 35.34 33.67 0.43
N ASP A 139 36.64 33.43 0.65
CA ASP A 139 37.73 33.79 -0.28
C ASP A 139 37.68 35.27 -0.70
N ASP A 140 37.53 36.16 0.28
CA ASP A 140 37.43 37.62 0.10
C ASP A 140 36.33 38.07 -0.89
N GLY A 141 35.28 37.27 -1.04
CA GLY A 141 34.17 37.58 -1.94
C GLY A 141 34.11 36.74 -3.21
N ALA A 142 35.12 35.90 -3.48
CA ALA A 142 35.17 35.11 -4.69
C ALA A 142 34.20 33.92 -4.69
N ARG A 143 33.75 33.46 -3.51
CA ARG A 143 32.87 32.31 -3.37
C ARG A 143 31.66 32.65 -2.49
N LEU A 144 30.48 32.49 -3.04
CA LEU A 144 29.19 32.76 -2.39
C LEU A 144 28.43 31.45 -2.21
N LEU A 145 27.97 31.16 -0.99
CA LEU A 145 27.10 30.03 -0.69
C LEU A 145 25.76 30.53 -0.16
N GLN A 146 24.68 29.85 -0.55
CA GLN A 146 23.35 30.13 -0.02
C GLN A 146 23.08 29.31 1.25
N VAL A 147 22.70 29.97 2.34
CA VAL A 147 22.41 29.29 3.61
C VAL A 147 20.94 28.92 3.66
N LEU A 148 20.65 27.63 3.80
CA LEU A 148 19.28 27.17 4.01
C LEU A 148 18.87 27.28 5.47
N ASP A 149 17.60 27.62 5.69
CA ASP A 149 16.99 27.63 7.01
C ASP A 149 16.45 26.24 7.36
N ALA A 150 17.10 25.56 8.32
CA ALA A 150 16.66 24.25 8.78
C ALA A 150 15.23 24.26 9.36
N HIS A 151 14.82 25.33 10.03
CA HIS A 151 13.46 25.46 10.55
C HIS A 151 12.46 25.55 9.39
N ALA A 152 12.75 26.39 8.37
CA ALA A 152 11.90 26.49 7.20
C ALA A 152 11.86 25.19 6.38
N LEU A 153 12.98 24.46 6.29
CA LEU A 153 13.06 23.18 5.57
C LEU A 153 12.17 22.10 6.19
N VAL A 154 12.17 21.97 7.52
CA VAL A 154 11.28 20.99 8.17
C VAL A 154 9.82 21.43 8.14
N HIS A 155 9.54 22.74 8.00
CA HIS A 155 8.20 23.34 7.96
C HIS A 155 7.73 23.75 6.56
N ILE A 156 8.33 23.22 5.48
CA ILE A 156 7.85 23.49 4.12
C ILE A 156 6.36 23.14 4.05
N GLU A 157 5.54 24.03 3.50
CA GLU A 157 4.10 23.81 3.44
C GLU A 157 3.80 22.52 2.67
N ASN A 158 2.97 21.64 3.25
CA ASN A 158 2.72 20.30 2.70
C ASN A 158 3.99 19.44 2.60
N VAL A 159 5.01 19.68 3.44
CA VAL A 159 5.98 18.66 3.84
C VAL A 159 5.49 18.03 5.15
N PRO A 160 5.58 16.70 5.27
CA PRO A 160 4.94 16.05 6.37
C PRO A 160 5.77 16.00 7.67
N HIS A 161 5.15 16.23 8.85
CA HIS A 161 5.82 16.12 10.15
C HIS A 161 5.48 14.79 10.87
N VAL A 162 6.30 13.76 10.66
CA VAL A 162 6.04 12.37 11.14
C VAL A 162 5.92 12.27 12.66
N GLN A 163 6.72 13.01 13.43
CA GLN A 163 6.68 12.95 14.89
C GLN A 163 5.43 13.60 15.50
N ALA A 164 4.92 14.67 14.91
CA ALA A 164 3.66 15.29 15.33
C ALA A 164 2.48 14.31 15.14
N LEU A 165 2.48 13.53 14.06
CA LEU A 165 1.52 12.44 13.81
C LEU A 165 1.63 11.30 14.83
N LEU A 166 2.84 10.89 15.19
CA LEU A 166 3.06 9.90 16.26
C LEU A 166 2.54 10.41 17.61
N ALA A 167 2.73 11.69 17.93
CA ALA A 167 2.21 12.30 19.15
C ALA A 167 0.68 12.44 19.14
N PHE A 168 0.08 12.79 17.98
CA PHE A 168 -1.37 12.85 17.79
C PHE A 168 -2.01 11.46 17.97
N ASN A 169 -1.41 10.43 17.38
CA ASN A 169 -1.87 9.05 17.53
C ASN A 169 -1.71 8.55 18.97
N ARG A 170 -0.63 8.90 19.68
CA ARG A 170 -0.48 8.58 21.13
C ARG A 170 -1.61 9.16 21.99
N GLY A 171 -2.22 10.28 21.58
CA GLY A 171 -3.38 10.89 22.26
C GLY A 171 -4.64 10.02 22.23
N ASN A 172 -4.88 9.32 21.12
CA ASN A 172 -6.00 8.37 20.95
C ASN A 172 -5.69 6.94 21.43
N VAL A 173 -4.41 6.60 21.62
CA VAL A 173 -3.94 5.23 21.91
C VAL A 173 -3.92 4.87 23.41
N LYS A 174 -4.18 5.83 24.32
CA LYS A 174 -4.19 5.54 25.78
C LYS A 174 -5.32 4.59 26.25
N SER A 175 -6.26 4.19 25.39
CA SER A 175 -7.36 3.29 25.76
C SER A 175 -7.19 1.82 25.32
N GLN A 176 -6.11 1.44 24.64
CA GLN A 176 -5.94 0.06 24.11
C GLN A 176 -4.62 -0.65 24.48
N PHE A 177 -3.84 -0.11 25.41
CA PHE A 177 -2.65 -0.80 25.93
C PHE A 177 -3.01 -1.93 26.91
N GLN A 178 -3.61 -3.02 26.41
CA GLN A 178 -3.52 -4.35 27.05
C GLN A 178 -4.09 -5.54 26.25
N LEU A 179 -4.26 -5.44 24.93
CA LEU A 179 -4.55 -6.62 24.11
C LEU A 179 -3.37 -6.88 23.18
N GLN A 180 -2.94 -8.14 23.11
CA GLN A 180 -1.93 -8.61 22.14
C GLN A 180 -2.11 -7.88 20.81
N ALA A 181 -1.04 -7.35 20.22
CA ALA A 181 -1.08 -6.75 18.89
C ALA A 181 -1.67 -7.78 17.92
N ALA A 182 -2.97 -7.68 17.67
CA ALA A 182 -3.68 -8.68 16.90
C ALA A 182 -3.13 -8.60 15.49
N ARG A 183 -2.48 -9.68 15.03
CA ARG A 183 -2.08 -9.78 13.63
C ARG A 183 -3.34 -9.72 12.80
N ARG A 184 -3.47 -8.66 12.00
CA ARG A 184 -4.55 -8.46 11.04
C ARG A 184 -4.06 -8.88 9.67
N GLN A 185 -4.97 -9.23 8.79
CA GLN A 185 -4.68 -9.53 7.40
C GLN A 185 -5.06 -8.34 6.54
N CYS A 186 -4.20 -8.00 5.58
CA CYS A 186 -4.52 -7.06 4.52
C CYS A 186 -4.31 -7.70 3.15
N LEU A 187 -5.00 -7.14 2.17
CA LEU A 187 -4.75 -7.40 0.76
C LEU A 187 -4.08 -6.17 0.16
N SER A 188 -2.96 -6.38 -0.54
CA SER A 188 -2.33 -5.36 -1.37
C SER A 188 -2.75 -5.45 -2.83
N PHE A 189 -2.76 -4.29 -3.47
CA PHE A 189 -3.13 -4.12 -4.87
C PHE A 189 -2.32 -2.98 -5.50
N LEU A 190 -2.12 -3.07 -6.81
CA LEU A 190 -1.36 -2.09 -7.58
C LEU A 190 -2.29 -1.08 -8.25
N VAL A 191 -1.94 0.20 -8.17
CA VAL A 191 -2.58 1.28 -8.93
C VAL A 191 -1.53 2.30 -9.35
N GLY A 192 -1.42 2.57 -10.64
CA GLY A 192 -0.49 3.58 -11.19
C GLY A 192 0.96 3.33 -10.79
N GLY A 193 1.36 2.05 -10.67
CA GLY A 193 2.70 1.66 -10.21
C GLY A 193 2.95 1.77 -8.70
N THR A 194 1.95 2.17 -7.91
CA THR A 194 2.04 2.26 -6.44
C THR A 194 1.24 1.15 -5.78
N THR A 195 1.81 0.54 -4.73
CA THR A 195 1.16 -0.55 -3.99
C THR A 195 0.38 0.00 -2.78
N PHE A 196 -0.91 -0.30 -2.77
CA PHE A 196 -1.84 0.04 -1.68
C PHE A 196 -2.29 -1.20 -0.95
N ALA A 197 -2.86 -1.05 0.25
CA ALA A 197 -3.48 -2.14 0.98
C ALA A 197 -4.74 -1.72 1.74
N PHE A 198 -5.74 -2.60 1.73
CA PHE A 198 -6.88 -2.56 2.64
C PHE A 198 -6.77 -3.68 3.66
N GLU A 199 -7.30 -3.44 4.87
CA GLU A 199 -7.64 -4.54 5.76
C GLU A 199 -8.64 -5.46 5.04
N ILE A 200 -8.43 -6.78 5.15
CA ILE A 200 -9.26 -7.75 4.45
C ILE A 200 -10.75 -7.63 4.82
N SER A 201 -11.03 -7.17 6.05
CA SER A 201 -12.38 -6.96 6.56
C SER A 201 -13.16 -5.88 5.82
N ALA A 202 -12.47 -4.95 5.15
CA ALA A 202 -13.09 -3.90 4.32
C ALA A 202 -13.52 -4.41 2.94
N ILE A 203 -12.95 -5.53 2.48
CA ILE A 203 -13.18 -6.07 1.14
C ILE A 203 -14.35 -7.04 1.18
N ARG A 204 -15.40 -6.73 0.42
CA ARG A 204 -16.54 -7.62 0.26
C ARG A 204 -16.26 -8.72 -0.74
N GLU A 205 -15.79 -8.33 -1.93
CA GLU A 205 -15.52 -9.22 -3.05
C GLU A 205 -14.53 -8.59 -4.03
N ILE A 206 -13.79 -9.42 -4.79
CA ILE A 206 -12.90 -8.96 -5.87
C ILE A 206 -13.34 -9.60 -7.17
N ILE A 207 -13.82 -8.84 -8.14
CA ILE A 207 -14.32 -9.42 -9.38
C ILE A 207 -13.44 -9.04 -10.58
N ALA A 208 -13.48 -9.88 -11.61
CA ALA A 208 -13.02 -9.48 -12.94
C ALA A 208 -13.86 -8.29 -13.42
N VAL A 209 -13.27 -7.41 -14.22
CA VAL A 209 -13.96 -6.21 -14.72
C VAL A 209 -15.06 -6.63 -15.71
N PRO A 210 -16.35 -6.46 -15.36
CA PRO A 210 -17.44 -6.78 -16.28
C PRO A 210 -17.66 -5.63 -17.28
N GLU A 211 -18.57 -5.80 -18.23
CA GLU A 211 -19.06 -4.68 -19.03
C GLU A 211 -19.77 -3.67 -18.12
N LEU A 212 -19.24 -2.44 -18.07
CA LEU A 212 -19.81 -1.37 -17.26
C LEU A 212 -20.94 -0.68 -18.01
N LYS A 213 -22.10 -0.58 -17.37
CA LYS A 213 -23.21 0.22 -17.88
C LYS A 213 -22.92 1.70 -17.62
N PRO A 214 -23.27 2.61 -18.55
CA PRO A 214 -23.15 4.04 -18.30
C PRO A 214 -23.99 4.48 -17.08
N SER A 215 -23.47 5.46 -16.34
CA SER A 215 -24.22 6.17 -15.32
C SER A 215 -24.50 7.61 -15.78
N VAL A 216 -25.68 8.13 -15.47
CA VAL A 216 -25.99 9.56 -15.64
C VAL A 216 -25.20 10.45 -14.68
N MET A 217 -24.61 9.85 -13.63
CA MET A 217 -23.71 10.51 -12.68
C MET A 217 -22.23 10.27 -13.03
N ALA A 218 -21.93 9.97 -14.31
CA ALA A 218 -20.57 9.84 -14.79
C ALA A 218 -19.80 11.17 -14.65
N GLY A 219 -19.01 11.29 -13.59
CA GLY A 219 -17.94 12.28 -13.46
C GLY A 219 -16.57 11.68 -13.82
N PRO A 220 -15.48 12.46 -13.77
CA PRO A 220 -14.13 11.98 -14.09
C PRO A 220 -13.64 10.82 -13.21
N LEU A 221 -14.31 10.58 -12.08
CA LEU A 221 -14.02 9.50 -11.15
C LEU A 221 -14.90 8.25 -11.36
N CYS A 222 -16.13 8.41 -11.86
CA CYS A 222 -17.10 7.33 -11.98
C CYS A 222 -17.06 6.76 -13.40
N LEU A 223 -16.55 5.55 -13.55
CA LEU A 223 -16.48 4.83 -14.82
C LEU A 223 -17.85 4.33 -15.29
N GLY A 224 -18.79 4.16 -14.36
CA GLY A 224 -20.13 3.71 -14.66
C GLY A 224 -20.72 2.91 -13.50
N ARG A 225 -21.60 1.97 -13.82
CA ARG A 225 -22.24 1.08 -12.87
C ARG A 225 -22.17 -0.37 -13.33
N MET A 226 -22.20 -1.27 -12.37
CA MET A 226 -22.34 -2.71 -12.61
C MET A 226 -23.52 -3.26 -11.80
N ASN A 227 -24.06 -4.40 -12.23
CA ASN A 227 -24.96 -5.18 -11.39
C ASN A 227 -24.13 -6.13 -10.54
N PHE A 228 -24.23 -5.99 -9.22
CA PHE A 228 -23.59 -6.87 -8.26
C PHE A 228 -24.65 -7.51 -7.39
N ARG A 229 -24.96 -8.79 -7.66
CA ARG A 229 -25.97 -9.58 -6.93
C ARG A 229 -27.32 -8.86 -6.82
N GLY A 230 -27.82 -8.35 -7.95
CA GLY A 230 -29.09 -7.62 -8.01
C GLY A 230 -29.03 -6.17 -7.56
N HIS A 231 -27.87 -5.66 -7.12
CA HIS A 231 -27.71 -4.28 -6.67
C HIS A 231 -26.87 -3.49 -7.67
N ALA A 232 -27.32 -2.29 -8.03
CA ALA A 232 -26.52 -1.37 -8.85
C ALA A 232 -25.36 -0.80 -8.00
N VAL A 233 -24.13 -1.11 -8.39
CA VAL A 233 -22.91 -0.65 -7.71
C VAL A 233 -22.16 0.31 -8.63
N ALA A 234 -21.83 1.50 -8.10
CA ALA A 234 -20.97 2.46 -8.78
C ALA A 234 -19.55 1.91 -8.90
N VAL A 235 -18.93 2.07 -10.07
CA VAL A 235 -17.53 1.68 -10.29
C VAL A 235 -16.71 2.95 -10.48
N ILE A 236 -15.73 3.15 -9.60
CA ILE A 236 -14.82 4.29 -9.64
C ILE A 236 -13.45 3.90 -10.18
N ASP A 237 -12.77 4.83 -10.83
CA ASP A 237 -11.36 4.71 -11.20
C ASP A 237 -10.49 5.13 -10.00
N PHE A 238 -9.83 4.15 -9.36
CA PHE A 238 -8.98 4.41 -8.20
C PHE A 238 -7.69 5.17 -8.58
N ALA A 239 -7.19 5.03 -9.81
CA ALA A 239 -6.04 5.80 -10.29
C ALA A 239 -6.41 7.28 -10.44
N ALA A 240 -7.60 7.55 -11.00
CA ALA A 240 -8.12 8.91 -11.13
C ALA A 240 -8.37 9.55 -9.75
N LEU A 241 -8.83 8.76 -8.77
CA LEU A 241 -9.02 9.20 -7.38
C LEU A 241 -7.73 9.79 -6.79
N LEU A 242 -6.60 9.14 -7.09
CA LEU A 242 -5.28 9.46 -6.57
C LEU A 242 -4.46 10.39 -7.46
N ARG A 243 -5.03 10.86 -8.58
CA ARG A 243 -4.34 11.66 -9.62
C ARG A 243 -3.08 10.97 -10.16
N LEU A 244 -3.09 9.64 -10.22
CA LEU A 244 -2.00 8.83 -10.78
C LEU A 244 -2.17 8.55 -12.29
N GLY A 245 -3.15 9.19 -12.92
CA GLY A 245 -3.61 8.91 -14.28
C GLY A 245 -5.04 8.40 -14.27
N SER A 246 -5.54 7.94 -15.41
CA SER A 246 -6.81 7.21 -15.50
C SER A 246 -6.57 5.86 -16.15
N SER A 247 -7.21 4.84 -15.59
CA SER A 247 -7.13 3.46 -16.06
C SER A 247 -8.42 3.13 -16.79
N VAL A 248 -8.35 2.92 -18.11
CA VAL A 248 -9.51 2.47 -18.88
C VAL A 248 -9.59 0.95 -18.77
N PRO A 249 -10.77 0.38 -18.43
CA PRO A 249 -11.01 -1.06 -18.47
C PRO A 249 -10.54 -1.68 -19.79
N THR A 250 -9.54 -2.55 -19.71
CA THR A 250 -9.02 -3.28 -20.87
C THR A 250 -9.41 -4.76 -20.76
N PRO A 251 -10.18 -5.32 -21.70
CA PRO A 251 -10.56 -6.73 -21.69
C PRO A 251 -9.33 -7.65 -21.64
N GLY A 252 -9.37 -8.68 -20.80
CA GLY A 252 -8.28 -9.64 -20.64
C GLY A 252 -7.06 -9.13 -19.86
N SER A 253 -7.13 -7.91 -19.29
CA SER A 253 -6.07 -7.39 -18.44
C SER A 253 -6.10 -7.99 -17.02
N ALA A 254 -5.04 -7.72 -16.25
CA ALA A 254 -4.96 -8.07 -14.83
C ALA A 254 -5.86 -7.20 -13.94
N GLN A 255 -6.56 -6.19 -14.51
CA GLN A 255 -7.42 -5.28 -13.76
C GLN A 255 -8.52 -6.04 -13.02
N ARG A 256 -8.89 -5.53 -11.85
CA ARG A 256 -9.94 -6.07 -10.99
C ARG A 256 -10.78 -4.95 -10.41
N ILE A 257 -12.02 -5.26 -10.04
CA ILE A 257 -12.86 -4.37 -9.24
C ILE A 257 -12.87 -4.89 -7.80
N LEU A 258 -12.37 -4.07 -6.86
CA LEU A 258 -12.52 -4.29 -5.43
C LEU A 258 -13.87 -3.74 -5.01
N VAL A 259 -14.78 -4.62 -4.60
CA VAL A 259 -16.06 -4.24 -4.01
C VAL A 259 -15.86 -4.08 -2.51
N ALA A 260 -16.03 -2.87 -2.01
CA ALA A 260 -15.89 -2.53 -0.60
C ALA A 260 -17.15 -1.85 -0.06
N MET A 261 -17.35 -1.93 1.25
CA MET A 261 -18.42 -1.22 1.96
C MET A 261 -17.86 0.08 2.53
N LEU A 262 -18.40 1.21 2.09
CA LEU A 262 -18.00 2.55 2.49
C LEU A 262 -19.20 3.23 3.15
N GLY A 263 -19.17 3.41 4.48
CA GLY A 263 -20.38 3.62 5.26
C GLY A 263 -21.35 2.44 5.10
N ASP A 264 -22.57 2.71 4.64
CA ASP A 264 -23.60 1.70 4.36
C ASP A 264 -23.70 1.32 2.87
N SER A 265 -22.82 1.88 2.03
CA SER A 265 -22.90 1.76 0.57
C SER A 265 -21.85 0.83 -0.01
N LEU A 266 -22.23 0.06 -1.04
CA LEU A 266 -21.29 -0.75 -1.82
C LEU A 266 -20.72 0.08 -2.98
N ILE A 267 -19.40 0.12 -3.08
CA ILE A 267 -18.69 0.78 -4.18
C ILE A 267 -17.66 -0.20 -4.76
N GLY A 268 -17.60 -0.26 -6.08
CA GLY A 268 -16.56 -0.95 -6.82
C GLY A 268 -15.41 0.00 -7.13
N MET A 269 -14.17 -0.41 -6.86
CA MET A 269 -12.96 0.35 -7.16
C MET A 269 -12.14 -0.41 -8.20
N LEU A 270 -11.95 0.18 -9.39
CA LEU A 270 -11.07 -0.38 -10.41
C LEU A 270 -9.61 -0.21 -9.96
N VAL A 271 -8.86 -1.32 -9.96
CA VAL A 271 -7.42 -1.35 -9.68
C VAL A 271 -6.67 -2.10 -10.79
N ASP A 272 -5.37 -1.90 -10.90
CA ASP A 272 -4.56 -2.49 -11.98
C ASP A 272 -4.34 -3.99 -11.78
N SER A 273 -4.09 -4.42 -10.54
CA SER A 273 -3.98 -5.84 -10.18
C SER A 273 -4.05 -6.05 -8.67
N ILE A 274 -4.36 -7.28 -8.26
CA ILE A 274 -4.15 -7.75 -6.89
C ILE A 274 -2.73 -8.29 -6.77
N ASP A 275 -2.03 -7.87 -5.73
CA ASP A 275 -0.64 -8.22 -5.51
C ASP A 275 -0.50 -9.42 -4.57
N SER A 276 -0.68 -9.20 -3.26
CA SER A 276 -0.46 -10.19 -2.21
C SER A 276 -1.42 -10.04 -1.03
N ILE A 277 -1.52 -11.10 -0.22
CA ILE A 277 -2.22 -11.07 1.08
C ILE A 277 -1.19 -11.39 2.14
N PHE A 278 -1.11 -10.57 3.18
CA PHE A 278 -0.14 -10.77 4.25
C PHE A 278 -0.66 -10.26 5.60
N HIS A 279 0.01 -10.71 6.66
CA HIS A 279 -0.28 -10.26 8.02
C HIS A 279 0.52 -9.01 8.38
N PHE A 280 -0.11 -8.11 9.11
CA PHE A 280 0.51 -6.92 9.67
C PHE A 280 0.00 -6.66 11.10
N SER A 281 0.74 -5.86 11.85
CA SER A 281 0.35 -5.31 13.13
C SER A 281 0.53 -3.80 13.13
N ASP A 282 -0.04 -3.12 14.11
CA ASP A 282 0.11 -1.67 14.24
C ASP A 282 1.57 -1.22 14.41
N ASN A 283 2.43 -2.13 14.89
CA ASN A 283 3.87 -1.87 15.02
C ASN A 283 4.62 -1.94 13.68
N ASP A 284 4.06 -2.62 12.68
CA ASP A 284 4.66 -2.73 11.35
C ASP A 284 4.31 -1.53 10.47
N VAL A 285 3.23 -0.82 10.81
CA VAL A 285 2.70 0.32 10.06
C VAL A 285 3.24 1.62 10.65
N MET A 286 4.10 2.27 9.89
CA MET A 286 4.59 3.60 10.22
C MET A 286 3.61 4.66 9.73
N PRO A 287 3.37 5.75 10.46
CA PRO A 287 2.49 6.81 9.98
C PRO A 287 3.04 7.41 8.69
N VAL A 288 2.20 7.44 7.65
CA VAL A 288 2.47 8.22 6.46
C VAL A 288 2.01 9.62 6.76
N PRO A 289 2.86 10.59 6.51
CA PRO A 289 2.52 11.94 6.85
C PRO A 289 1.84 12.59 5.62
N LEU A 290 0.59 13.02 5.81
CA LEU A 290 -0.35 13.27 4.71
C LEU A 290 -0.47 14.76 4.37
N LEU A 291 -0.52 15.03 3.07
CA LEU A 291 -0.16 16.35 2.51
C LEU A 291 -1.31 17.12 1.90
N SER A 292 -2.49 16.52 1.77
CA SER A 292 -3.68 17.23 1.30
C SER A 292 -4.80 17.17 2.33
N LYS A 293 -5.39 18.33 2.65
CA LYS A 293 -6.59 18.41 3.52
C LYS A 293 -7.78 17.61 2.94
N ALA A 294 -7.85 17.47 1.62
CA ALA A 294 -9.00 16.90 0.94
C ALA A 294 -9.14 15.38 1.14
N ARG A 295 -8.03 14.64 1.33
CA ARG A 295 -8.07 13.17 1.45
C ARG A 295 -7.07 12.60 2.48
N ALA A 296 -6.61 13.41 3.43
CA ALA A 296 -5.76 12.91 4.53
C ALA A 296 -6.45 11.83 5.39
N GLY A 297 -7.79 11.76 5.42
CA GLY A 297 -8.48 10.66 6.10
C GLY A 297 -8.25 9.28 5.47
N MET A 298 -7.83 9.23 4.21
CA MET A 298 -7.75 7.98 3.44
C MET A 298 -6.55 7.10 3.82
N PHE A 299 -5.48 7.63 4.39
CA PHE A 299 -4.25 6.86 4.62
C PHE A 299 -4.02 6.64 6.11
N THR A 300 -3.77 5.39 6.47
CA THR A 300 -3.45 5.01 7.85
C THR A 300 -1.93 4.99 8.08
N GLY A 301 -1.15 4.62 7.07
CA GLY A 301 0.30 4.55 7.19
C GLY A 301 0.98 3.85 6.02
N CYS A 302 2.25 3.48 6.20
CA CYS A 302 3.03 2.72 5.26
C CYS A 302 3.89 1.67 5.95
N MET A 303 4.27 0.66 5.17
CA MET A 303 5.22 -0.36 5.58
C MET A 303 6.24 -0.54 4.47
N ALA A 304 7.53 -0.53 4.80
CA ALA A 304 8.57 -0.85 3.83
C ALA A 304 8.51 -2.35 3.47
N ARG A 305 8.72 -2.67 2.18
CA ARG A 305 8.88 -4.05 1.67
C ARG A 305 9.99 -4.08 0.63
N ASP A 306 10.53 -5.27 0.39
CA ASP A 306 11.62 -5.52 -0.55
C ASP A 306 11.31 -5.04 -1.98
N GLU A 307 10.04 -5.07 -2.40
CA GLU A 307 9.59 -4.71 -3.75
C GLU A 307 9.05 -3.27 -3.86
N GLY A 308 9.32 -2.41 -2.88
CA GLY A 308 8.69 -1.09 -2.75
C GLY A 308 7.60 -1.12 -1.70
N GLY A 309 7.54 -0.07 -0.87
CA GLY A 309 6.65 -0.06 0.28
C GLY A 309 5.17 -0.05 -0.07
N VAL A 310 4.36 -0.37 0.93
CA VAL A 310 2.90 -0.48 0.81
C VAL A 310 2.26 0.67 1.58
N LEU A 311 1.30 1.35 0.96
CA LEU A 311 0.47 2.37 1.60
C LEU A 311 -0.83 1.76 2.12
N PHE A 312 -1.05 1.84 3.43
CA PHE A 312 -2.27 1.38 4.08
C PHE A 312 -3.35 2.44 4.00
N LEU A 313 -4.52 2.01 3.53
CA LEU A 313 -5.68 2.86 3.36
C LEU A 313 -6.72 2.60 4.44
N ASP A 314 -7.26 3.67 5.01
CA ASP A 314 -8.53 3.63 5.72
C ASP A 314 -9.65 3.73 4.70
N HIS A 315 -10.32 2.61 4.45
CA HIS A 315 -11.48 2.56 3.57
C HIS A 315 -12.54 3.61 3.95
N GLN A 316 -12.86 3.82 5.23
CA GLN A 316 -13.90 4.77 5.62
C GLN A 316 -13.52 6.23 5.32
N GLY A 317 -12.22 6.51 5.21
CA GLY A 317 -11.68 7.84 4.89
C GLY A 317 -11.47 8.12 3.40
N ILE A 318 -11.82 7.18 2.49
CA ILE A 318 -11.63 7.36 1.03
C ILE A 318 -12.46 8.53 0.49
N PHE A 319 -13.71 8.62 0.95
CA PHE A 319 -14.70 9.60 0.52
C PHE A 319 -15.30 10.35 1.71
N SER A 320 -15.61 11.61 1.50
CA SER A 320 -16.49 12.36 2.40
C SER A 320 -17.92 11.81 2.35
N ALA A 321 -18.71 12.06 3.40
CA ALA A 321 -20.12 11.66 3.44
C ALA A 321 -20.93 12.23 2.27
N SER A 322 -20.64 13.45 1.82
CA SER A 322 -21.28 14.06 0.64
C SER A 322 -20.91 13.34 -0.66
N GLU A 323 -19.64 13.00 -0.87
CA GLU A 323 -19.21 12.23 -2.05
C GLU A 323 -19.84 10.83 -2.05
N LEU A 324 -19.95 10.17 -0.88
CA LEU A 324 -20.62 8.88 -0.78
C LEU A 324 -22.10 8.99 -1.13
N VAL A 325 -22.82 9.98 -0.64
CA VAL A 325 -24.24 10.20 -0.98
C VAL A 325 -24.41 10.43 -2.48
N GLU A 326 -23.59 11.28 -3.08
CA GLU A 326 -23.62 11.54 -4.53
C GLU A 326 -23.36 10.26 -5.33
N ILE A 327 -22.32 9.49 -4.99
CA ILE A 327 -21.94 8.28 -5.73
C ILE A 327 -22.94 7.13 -5.49
N SER A 328 -23.44 6.97 -4.26
CA SER A 328 -24.18 5.76 -3.85
C SER A 328 -25.70 5.92 -3.80
N GLU A 329 -26.24 6.98 -3.18
CA GLU A 329 -27.69 7.19 -3.11
C GLU A 329 -28.24 7.60 -4.46
N GLY A 330 -27.50 8.41 -5.22
CA GLY A 330 -27.84 8.76 -6.58
C GLY A 330 -27.95 7.51 -7.48
N HIS A 331 -26.98 6.59 -7.42
CA HIS A 331 -27.03 5.36 -8.20
C HIS A 331 -28.12 4.37 -7.72
N THR A 332 -28.28 4.21 -6.41
CA THR A 332 -29.29 3.30 -5.86
C THR A 332 -30.71 3.79 -6.17
N ASN A 333 -30.98 5.09 -6.02
CA ASN A 333 -32.31 5.65 -6.25
C ASN A 333 -32.65 5.79 -7.74
N LEU A 334 -31.70 6.16 -8.60
CA LEU A 334 -31.96 6.34 -10.04
C LEU A 334 -32.13 5.01 -10.80
N TYR A 335 -31.54 3.92 -10.31
CA TYR A 335 -31.51 2.63 -11.02
C TYR A 335 -32.22 1.48 -10.28
N GLN A 336 -33.00 1.79 -9.24
CA GLN A 336 -33.78 0.82 -8.45
C GLN A 336 -34.74 -0.04 -9.29
N ALA A 337 -35.25 0.48 -10.42
CA ALA A 337 -36.19 -0.22 -11.30
C ALA A 337 -35.54 -1.36 -12.13
N GLU A 338 -34.22 -1.35 -12.32
CA GLU A 338 -33.50 -2.44 -13.01
C GLU A 338 -33.08 -3.58 -12.06
N ALA A 339 -33.22 -3.38 -10.75
CA ALA A 339 -32.96 -4.38 -9.71
C ALA A 339 -34.16 -5.33 -9.49
N GLN A 340 -35.27 -5.13 -10.20
CA GLN A 340 -36.45 -5.99 -10.09
C GLN A 340 -36.29 -7.26 -10.92
N GLY A 341 -35.62 -8.22 -10.29
CA GLY A 341 -35.56 -9.62 -10.66
C GLY A 341 -35.30 -10.51 -9.46
N ASP A 342 -35.80 -10.16 -8.27
CA ASP A 342 -36.24 -11.12 -7.24
C ASP A 342 -36.88 -10.39 -6.04
N GLU A 343 -38.08 -10.80 -5.66
CA GLU A 343 -38.80 -10.31 -4.49
C GLU A 343 -38.14 -10.78 -3.18
N SER A 344 -37.07 -10.12 -2.75
CA SER A 344 -36.51 -10.30 -1.39
C SER A 344 -36.02 -8.99 -0.79
N GLY A 345 -36.79 -7.93 -0.98
CA GLY A 345 -36.65 -6.67 -0.24
C GLY A 345 -37.33 -6.77 1.12
N ARG A 346 -36.64 -7.34 2.12
CA ARG A 346 -36.98 -7.11 3.55
C ARG A 346 -35.80 -7.42 4.49
N ALA A 347 -35.33 -6.36 5.14
CA ALA A 347 -34.54 -6.32 6.38
C ALA A 347 -33.03 -6.65 6.31
N LEU A 348 -32.23 -5.61 6.02
CA LEU A 348 -30.89 -5.42 6.61
C LEU A 348 -31.04 -5.11 8.11
N THR A 349 -31.53 -6.05 8.90
CA THR A 349 -31.38 -6.00 10.37
C THR A 349 -31.46 -7.42 10.93
N LEU A 350 -30.43 -7.79 11.70
CA LEU A 350 -30.20 -9.02 12.48
C LEU A 350 -29.75 -10.26 11.66
N ALA A 351 -28.73 -11.02 12.05
CA ALA A 351 -27.94 -11.04 13.28
C ALA A 351 -26.60 -11.73 12.99
N LYS A 352 -25.52 -11.31 13.67
CA LYS A 352 -24.46 -12.12 14.29
C LYS A 352 -24.03 -13.46 13.64
N SER A 353 -24.22 -13.64 12.35
CA SER A 353 -23.75 -14.79 11.59
C SER A 353 -22.31 -14.51 11.24
N ARG A 354 -21.42 -15.39 11.68
CA ARG A 354 -19.98 -15.28 11.42
C ARG A 354 -19.77 -15.28 9.91
N ARG A 355 -19.55 -14.09 9.35
CA ARG A 355 -19.10 -13.93 7.96
C ARG A 355 -17.67 -14.46 7.92
N GLU A 356 -17.41 -15.36 6.99
CA GLU A 356 -16.09 -15.92 6.79
C GLU A 356 -15.62 -15.59 5.38
N VAL A 357 -14.36 -15.21 5.26
CA VAL A 357 -13.78 -14.74 4.01
C VAL A 357 -13.00 -15.90 3.41
N TYR A 358 -13.27 -16.19 2.14
CA TYR A 358 -12.64 -17.25 1.37
C TYR A 358 -11.86 -16.67 0.20
N ILE A 359 -10.72 -17.29 -0.10
CA ILE A 359 -9.97 -17.08 -1.33
C ILE A 359 -10.40 -18.14 -2.33
N VAL A 360 -10.82 -17.72 -3.52
CA VAL A 360 -11.10 -18.62 -4.64
C VAL A 360 -9.89 -18.69 -5.55
N PHE A 361 -9.47 -19.89 -5.91
CA PHE A 361 -8.30 -20.15 -6.74
C PHE A 361 -8.56 -21.28 -7.75
N GLY A 362 -7.77 -21.28 -8.83
CA GLY A 362 -7.86 -22.25 -9.92
C GLY A 362 -6.77 -23.32 -9.91
N LEU A 363 -7.16 -24.55 -10.25
CA LEU A 363 -6.26 -25.68 -10.56
C LEU A 363 -6.67 -26.47 -11.81
N ASP A 364 -7.95 -26.41 -12.19
CA ASP A 364 -8.62 -26.97 -13.38
C ASP A 364 -10.11 -26.59 -13.27
N THR A 365 -10.60 -26.71 -12.03
CA THR A 365 -11.86 -26.15 -11.52
C THR A 365 -11.57 -25.09 -10.44
N GLN A 366 -12.61 -24.40 -9.98
CA GLN A 366 -12.51 -23.42 -8.90
C GLN A 366 -12.58 -24.09 -7.53
N TRP A 367 -11.69 -23.66 -6.64
CA TRP A 367 -11.62 -24.08 -5.25
C TRP A 367 -11.68 -22.86 -4.35
N ALA A 368 -12.15 -23.03 -3.12
CA ALA A 368 -12.16 -22.00 -2.10
C ALA A 368 -11.33 -22.45 -0.88
N VAL A 369 -10.63 -21.53 -0.22
CA VAL A 369 -10.02 -21.81 1.09
C VAL A 369 -10.29 -20.64 2.02
N ALA A 370 -10.57 -20.93 3.30
CA ALA A 370 -10.78 -19.90 4.29
C ALA A 370 -9.49 -19.07 4.45
N ILE A 371 -9.60 -17.75 4.41
CA ILE A 371 -8.43 -16.88 4.50
C ILE A 371 -7.70 -17.00 5.84
N GLY A 372 -8.43 -17.37 6.91
CA GLY A 372 -7.85 -17.63 8.22
C GLY A 372 -6.91 -18.83 8.25
N GLU A 373 -6.99 -19.72 7.26
CA GLU A 373 -6.08 -20.85 7.10
C GLU A 373 -4.83 -20.49 6.26
N LEU A 374 -4.79 -19.28 5.70
CA LEU A 374 -3.68 -18.78 4.89
C LEU A 374 -2.82 -17.81 5.67
N ARG A 375 -1.50 -18.03 5.61
CA ARG A 375 -0.51 -17.12 6.17
C ARG A 375 -0.18 -15.97 5.22
N GLU A 376 0.06 -16.29 3.96
CA GLU A 376 0.46 -15.33 2.93
C GLU A 376 0.07 -15.87 1.55
N ILE A 377 -0.15 -14.98 0.58
CA ILE A 377 -0.24 -15.33 -0.84
C ILE A 377 0.82 -14.52 -1.57
N ILE A 378 1.72 -15.19 -2.27
CA ILE A 378 2.82 -14.57 -3.02
C ILE A 378 2.76 -14.96 -4.50
N SER A 379 3.38 -14.15 -5.35
CA SER A 379 3.53 -14.46 -6.77
C SER A 379 4.48 -15.64 -6.99
N TYR A 380 4.16 -16.49 -7.98
CA TYR A 380 5.11 -17.48 -8.46
C TYR A 380 6.26 -16.79 -9.21
N GLY A 381 7.49 -17.26 -9.00
CA GLY A 381 8.70 -16.64 -9.58
C GLY A 381 9.74 -16.19 -8.54
N ALA A 382 9.40 -16.22 -7.24
CA ALA A 382 10.37 -16.05 -6.18
C ALA A 382 11.53 -17.07 -6.32
N PRO A 383 12.79 -16.66 -6.12
CA PRO A 383 13.93 -17.57 -6.21
C PRO A 383 13.75 -18.78 -5.28
N MET A 384 13.84 -19.98 -5.85
CA MET A 384 13.72 -21.23 -5.11
C MET A 384 14.88 -22.16 -5.41
N VAL A 385 15.24 -22.97 -4.42
CA VAL A 385 16.26 -24.02 -4.55
C VAL A 385 15.53 -25.35 -4.71
N LYS A 386 16.01 -26.20 -5.63
CA LYS A 386 15.49 -27.57 -5.80
C LYS A 386 16.53 -28.60 -5.32
N PRO A 387 16.49 -29.00 -4.03
CA PRO A 387 17.32 -30.09 -3.52
C PRO A 387 17.16 -31.38 -4.33
N PRO A 388 18.23 -32.20 -4.45
CA PRO A 388 18.13 -33.52 -5.07
C PRO A 388 17.27 -34.46 -4.22
N GLY A 389 16.53 -35.37 -4.88
CA GLY A 389 15.74 -36.41 -4.21
C GLY A 389 14.35 -35.97 -3.72
N LEU A 390 13.90 -34.76 -4.05
CA LEU A 390 12.54 -34.33 -3.74
C LEU A 390 11.49 -35.10 -4.55
N PRO A 391 10.32 -35.40 -3.97
CA PRO A 391 9.20 -35.98 -4.71
C PRO A 391 8.80 -35.12 -5.91
N PRO A 392 8.27 -35.70 -7.01
CA PRO A 392 7.91 -34.96 -8.22
C PRO A 392 6.92 -33.80 -7.99
N PHE A 393 6.05 -33.93 -6.98
CA PHE A 393 5.06 -32.91 -6.62
C PHE A 393 5.64 -31.76 -5.77
N VAL A 394 6.92 -31.82 -5.39
CA VAL A 394 7.61 -30.73 -4.67
C VAL A 394 8.44 -29.94 -5.68
N THR A 395 8.00 -28.72 -6.00
CA THR A 395 8.66 -27.85 -6.97
C THR A 395 10.04 -27.43 -6.48
N GLY A 396 10.15 -27.12 -5.18
CA GLY A 396 11.38 -26.69 -4.54
C GLY A 396 11.14 -26.12 -3.16
N VAL A 397 12.15 -25.45 -2.63
CA VAL A 397 12.15 -24.81 -1.32
C VAL A 397 12.47 -23.33 -1.51
N LEU A 398 11.62 -22.46 -0.96
CA LEU A 398 11.81 -21.01 -0.97
C LEU A 398 12.14 -20.50 0.43
N ASN A 399 12.91 -19.41 0.50
CA ASN A 399 13.14 -18.68 1.74
C ASN A 399 12.19 -17.48 1.80
N LEU A 400 11.13 -17.57 2.61
CA LEU A 400 10.18 -16.49 2.85
C LEU A 400 10.47 -15.84 4.19
N ARG A 401 11.13 -14.69 4.17
CA ARG A 401 11.45 -13.88 5.36
C ARG A 401 12.21 -14.69 6.43
N GLN A 402 13.32 -15.30 6.02
CA GLN A 402 14.16 -16.18 6.86
C GLN A 402 13.47 -17.47 7.32
N GLN A 403 12.39 -17.86 6.66
CA GLN A 403 11.70 -19.12 6.94
C GLN A 403 11.64 -20.00 5.71
N VAL A 404 11.95 -21.26 5.92
CA VAL A 404 11.98 -22.28 4.87
C VAL A 404 10.55 -22.70 4.58
N VAL A 405 10.13 -22.58 3.32
CA VAL A 405 8.81 -23.00 2.84
C VAL A 405 8.98 -24.03 1.73
N SER A 406 8.41 -25.21 1.90
CA SER A 406 8.38 -26.24 0.86
C SER A 406 7.23 -25.97 -0.11
N VAL A 407 7.53 -25.79 -1.39
CA VAL A 407 6.54 -25.48 -2.43
C VAL A 407 6.04 -26.77 -3.08
N ILE A 408 4.74 -26.97 -3.04
CA ILE A 408 4.03 -28.16 -3.49
C ILE A 408 3.17 -27.81 -4.69
N ASP A 409 3.43 -28.48 -5.82
CA ASP A 409 2.61 -28.41 -7.02
C ASP A 409 1.33 -29.23 -6.82
N LEU A 410 0.21 -28.53 -6.62
CA LEU A 410 -1.09 -29.17 -6.41
C LEU A 410 -1.58 -29.91 -7.66
N ARG A 411 -1.27 -29.42 -8.87
CA ARG A 411 -1.63 -30.14 -10.11
C ARG A 411 -0.87 -31.45 -10.17
N CYS A 412 0.45 -31.43 -9.94
CA CYS A 412 1.26 -32.65 -9.90
C CYS A 412 0.76 -33.62 -8.82
N LEU A 413 0.45 -33.11 -7.61
CA LEU A 413 -0.05 -33.93 -6.51
C LEU A 413 -1.41 -34.58 -6.82
N PHE A 414 -2.32 -33.87 -7.49
CA PHE A 414 -3.63 -34.39 -7.88
C PHE A 414 -3.64 -35.15 -9.21
N GLY A 415 -2.49 -35.23 -9.90
CA GLY A 415 -2.35 -35.88 -11.20
C GLY A 415 -3.08 -35.13 -12.32
N LEU A 416 -3.21 -33.82 -12.21
CA LEU A 416 -3.74 -32.93 -13.23
C LEU A 416 -2.65 -32.61 -14.28
N PRO A 417 -3.03 -32.30 -15.53
CA PRO A 417 -2.07 -31.85 -16.53
C PRO A 417 -1.37 -30.56 -16.06
N PRO A 418 -0.13 -30.28 -16.50
CA PRO A 418 0.55 -29.02 -16.18
C PRO A 418 -0.26 -27.83 -16.74
N PRO A 419 -0.20 -26.65 -16.09
CA PRO A 419 -0.92 -25.49 -16.57
C PRO A 419 -0.31 -24.98 -17.88
N PRO A 420 -1.12 -24.37 -18.76
CA PRO A 420 -0.64 -23.84 -20.04
C PRO A 420 0.32 -22.65 -19.85
N ASP A 421 0.15 -21.88 -18.77
CA ASP A 421 0.97 -20.73 -18.40
C ASP A 421 1.08 -20.64 -16.87
N LEU A 422 2.22 -20.15 -16.37
CA LEU A 422 2.49 -19.91 -14.96
C LEU A 422 2.61 -18.41 -14.61
N SER A 423 2.36 -17.50 -15.56
CA SER A 423 2.47 -16.05 -15.33
C SER A 423 1.49 -15.53 -14.27
N SER A 424 0.31 -16.15 -14.17
CA SER A 424 -0.72 -15.85 -13.16
C SER A 424 -0.58 -16.69 -11.88
N ALA A 425 0.35 -17.64 -11.85
CA ALA A 425 0.45 -18.60 -10.78
C ALA A 425 0.79 -17.92 -9.45
N LYS A 426 0.19 -18.44 -8.38
CA LYS A 426 0.38 -17.94 -7.02
C LYS A 426 0.83 -19.08 -6.12
N ILE A 427 1.54 -18.74 -5.05
CA ILE A 427 1.90 -19.67 -3.99
C ILE A 427 1.15 -19.26 -2.72
N MET A 428 0.25 -20.13 -2.26
CA MET A 428 -0.55 -19.91 -1.06
C MET A 428 0.14 -20.57 0.13
N ILE A 429 0.56 -19.77 1.10
CA ILE A 429 1.34 -20.24 2.25
C ILE A 429 0.38 -20.68 3.35
N ILE A 430 0.45 -21.95 3.73
CA ILE A 430 -0.24 -22.54 4.88
C ILE A 430 0.78 -22.97 5.93
N GLU A 431 0.32 -23.18 7.16
CA GLU A 431 1.20 -23.59 8.27
C GLU A 431 0.64 -24.75 9.09
N ARG A 432 1.55 -25.53 9.68
CA ARG A 432 1.25 -26.53 10.71
C ARG A 432 2.33 -26.47 11.77
N GLY A 433 1.98 -25.99 12.96
CA GLY A 433 2.98 -25.75 13.99
C GLY A 433 4.01 -24.73 13.51
N GLU A 434 5.28 -25.13 13.43
CA GLU A 434 6.36 -24.29 12.93
C GLU A 434 6.67 -24.50 11.44
N GLU A 435 6.09 -25.52 10.81
CA GLU A 435 6.33 -25.85 9.41
C GLU A 435 5.44 -25.02 8.48
N ARG A 436 6.01 -24.65 7.32
CA ARG A 436 5.31 -23.88 6.29
C ARG A 436 5.35 -24.59 4.95
N TYR A 437 4.20 -24.61 4.31
CA TYR A 437 4.00 -25.20 3.00
C TYR A 437 3.44 -24.14 2.05
N GLY A 438 4.03 -24.05 0.87
CA GLY A 438 3.54 -23.20 -0.21
C GLY A 438 2.76 -24.05 -1.20
N LEU A 439 1.49 -23.75 -1.42
CA LEU A 439 0.65 -24.44 -2.39
C LEU A 439 0.70 -23.69 -3.71
N LEU A 440 1.30 -24.28 -4.74
CA LEU A 440 1.30 -23.70 -6.09
C LEU A 440 -0.06 -23.92 -6.74
N VAL A 441 -0.71 -22.81 -7.11
CA VAL A 441 -2.01 -22.75 -7.78
C VAL A 441 -1.89 -21.96 -9.08
N ASP A 442 -2.80 -22.19 -10.03
CA ASP A 442 -2.74 -21.56 -11.36
C ASP A 442 -2.97 -20.06 -11.32
N GLN A 443 -3.88 -19.65 -10.43
CA GLN A 443 -4.26 -18.27 -10.20
C GLN A 443 -5.11 -18.17 -8.94
N VAL A 444 -5.12 -16.97 -8.35
CA VAL A 444 -6.12 -16.56 -7.38
C VAL A 444 -7.17 -15.73 -8.11
N ASP A 445 -8.41 -16.21 -8.12
CA ASP A 445 -9.50 -15.65 -8.92
C ASP A 445 -10.14 -14.45 -8.21
N THR A 446 -10.61 -14.67 -6.99
CA THR A 446 -11.47 -13.73 -6.25
C THR A 446 -11.41 -13.96 -4.73
N ILE A 447 -11.88 -12.97 -3.98
CA ILE A 447 -12.21 -13.09 -2.55
C ILE A 447 -13.71 -13.14 -2.42
N LEU A 448 -14.25 -14.08 -1.65
CA LEU A 448 -15.68 -14.18 -1.36
C LEU A 448 -15.94 -14.06 0.14
N THR A 449 -16.80 -13.12 0.53
CA THR A 449 -17.36 -13.11 1.90
C THR A 449 -18.63 -13.96 1.95
N VAL A 450 -18.58 -15.03 2.74
CA VAL A 450 -19.60 -16.08 2.76
C VAL A 450 -20.31 -16.12 4.12
N MET A 451 -21.62 -16.32 4.11
CA MET A 451 -22.42 -16.53 5.31
C MET A 451 -22.55 -18.02 5.61
N ALA A 452 -22.75 -18.37 6.88
CA ALA A 452 -22.93 -19.77 7.28
C ALA A 452 -24.08 -20.49 6.53
N SER A 453 -25.12 -19.76 6.11
CA SER A 453 -26.24 -20.30 5.34
C SER A 453 -25.89 -20.72 3.91
N GLN A 454 -24.79 -20.21 3.36
CA GLN A 454 -24.32 -20.51 2.00
C GLN A 454 -23.38 -21.72 1.97
N ARG A 455 -23.02 -22.27 3.13
CA ARG A 455 -22.17 -23.46 3.23
C ARG A 455 -23.03 -24.71 3.33
N ARG A 456 -22.67 -25.73 2.56
CA ARG A 456 -23.30 -27.04 2.57
C ARG A 456 -22.26 -28.10 2.86
N ALA A 457 -22.68 -29.17 3.53
CA ALA A 457 -21.86 -30.37 3.65
C ALA A 457 -21.53 -30.91 2.25
N THR A 458 -20.30 -31.42 2.09
CA THR A 458 -19.87 -32.02 0.82
C THR A 458 -20.83 -33.14 0.39
N PRO A 459 -21.38 -33.10 -0.84
CA PRO A 459 -22.17 -34.20 -1.38
C PRO A 459 -21.42 -35.53 -1.30
N GLN A 460 -22.08 -36.62 -0.90
CA GLN A 460 -21.44 -37.94 -0.74
C GLN A 460 -20.72 -38.43 -2.01
N ALA A 461 -21.17 -38.02 -3.20
CA ALA A 461 -20.52 -38.32 -4.47
C ALA A 461 -19.12 -37.70 -4.63
N MET A 462 -18.83 -36.59 -3.93
CA MET A 462 -17.51 -35.94 -3.91
C MET A 462 -16.59 -36.44 -2.78
N ALA A 463 -17.11 -37.26 -1.85
CA ALA A 463 -16.33 -37.82 -0.75
C ALA A 463 -15.37 -38.96 -1.17
N GLY A 464 -15.37 -39.34 -2.45
CA GLY A 464 -14.40 -40.24 -3.09
C GLY A 464 -14.65 -41.72 -2.80
N ASN A 465 -15.06 -42.47 -3.83
CA ASN A 465 -15.19 -43.93 -3.79
C ASN A 465 -13.97 -44.68 -4.40
N ASP A 466 -13.01 -43.96 -5.01
CA ASP A 466 -11.92 -44.52 -5.84
C ASP A 466 -10.49 -44.22 -5.33
N GLY A 467 -10.28 -44.11 -4.01
CA GLY A 467 -8.93 -43.97 -3.42
C GLY A 467 -8.22 -42.61 -3.66
N LYS A 468 -8.76 -41.72 -4.51
CA LYS A 468 -8.36 -40.32 -4.61
C LYS A 468 -9.14 -39.49 -3.59
N ARG A 469 -8.65 -39.40 -2.35
CA ARG A 469 -9.18 -38.45 -1.35
C ARG A 469 -8.75 -37.03 -1.74
N PHE A 470 -9.71 -36.20 -2.14
CA PHE A 470 -9.49 -34.76 -2.25
C PHE A 470 -9.72 -34.09 -0.88
N PRO A 471 -8.95 -33.07 -0.51
CA PRO A 471 -9.09 -32.39 0.77
C PRO A 471 -10.28 -31.41 0.74
N VAL A 472 -11.50 -31.92 0.58
CA VAL A 472 -12.74 -31.11 0.53
C VAL A 472 -13.49 -31.24 1.86
N ALA A 473 -13.72 -30.12 2.55
CA ALA A 473 -14.51 -30.11 3.78
C ALA A 473 -16.01 -29.85 3.52
N GLU A 474 -16.32 -28.82 2.73
CA GLU A 474 -17.67 -28.31 2.48
C GLU A 474 -17.75 -27.71 1.07
N VAL A 475 -18.93 -27.26 0.66
CA VAL A 475 -19.17 -26.56 -0.60
C VAL A 475 -19.85 -25.22 -0.32
N ILE A 476 -19.46 -24.18 -1.07
CA ILE A 476 -20.06 -22.84 -1.02
C ILE A 476 -21.01 -22.71 -2.21
N GLU A 477 -22.28 -22.41 -1.94
CA GLU A 477 -23.24 -21.96 -2.95
C GLU A 477 -22.93 -20.51 -3.31
N VAL A 478 -22.57 -20.27 -4.58
CA VAL A 478 -22.21 -18.95 -5.08
C VAL A 478 -23.17 -18.58 -6.21
N THR A 479 -23.80 -17.40 -6.08
CA THR A 479 -24.52 -16.77 -7.18
C THR A 479 -23.54 -15.84 -7.91
N GLY A 480 -23.27 -16.11 -9.18
CA GLY A 480 -22.43 -15.25 -10.00
C GLY A 480 -23.03 -13.86 -10.20
N PRO A 481 -22.24 -12.88 -10.69
CA PRO A 481 -22.72 -11.53 -10.97
C PRO A 481 -23.91 -11.49 -11.95
N ASP A 482 -24.01 -12.50 -12.83
CA ASP A 482 -25.10 -12.69 -13.79
C ASP A 482 -26.35 -13.36 -13.20
N GLY A 483 -26.36 -13.68 -11.90
CA GLY A 483 -27.49 -14.33 -11.22
C GLY A 483 -27.52 -15.87 -11.32
N LYS A 484 -26.56 -16.50 -12.01
CA LYS A 484 -26.48 -17.97 -12.10
C LYS A 484 -25.94 -18.58 -10.82
N GLU A 485 -26.57 -19.65 -10.35
CA GLU A 485 -26.09 -20.44 -9.21
C GLU A 485 -24.98 -21.40 -9.60
N GLY A 486 -23.97 -21.51 -8.75
CA GLY A 486 -22.83 -22.42 -8.86
C GLY A 486 -22.37 -22.89 -7.48
N ALA A 487 -21.42 -23.82 -7.48
CA ALA A 487 -20.91 -24.46 -6.27
C ALA A 487 -19.37 -24.50 -6.32
N ILE A 488 -18.72 -24.04 -5.24
CA ILE A 488 -17.26 -24.04 -5.10
C ILE A 488 -16.85 -24.94 -3.94
N ALA A 489 -15.96 -25.91 -4.19
CA ALA A 489 -15.46 -26.81 -3.17
C ALA A 489 -14.48 -26.11 -2.21
N ILE A 490 -14.65 -26.32 -0.90
CA ILE A 490 -13.75 -25.77 0.13
C ILE A 490 -12.57 -26.71 0.33
N PHE A 491 -11.39 -26.28 -0.11
CA PHE A 491 -10.10 -26.84 0.21
C PHE A 491 -9.82 -26.74 1.71
N ALA A 492 -9.47 -27.87 2.33
CA ALA A 492 -9.18 -27.98 3.76
C ALA A 492 -7.69 -28.23 4.00
N PRO A 493 -6.90 -27.21 4.40
CA PRO A 493 -5.46 -27.33 4.59
C PRO A 493 -5.06 -28.43 5.59
N ALA A 494 -5.79 -28.58 6.70
CA ALA A 494 -5.53 -29.64 7.67
C ALA A 494 -5.67 -31.06 7.07
N ALA A 495 -6.71 -31.30 6.27
CA ALA A 495 -6.91 -32.58 5.60
C ALA A 495 -5.85 -32.82 4.50
N PHE A 496 -5.45 -31.76 3.80
CA PHE A 496 -4.39 -31.78 2.82
C PHE A 496 -3.03 -32.15 3.44
N ILE A 497 -2.67 -31.56 4.58
CA ILE A 497 -1.43 -31.87 5.28
C ILE A 497 -1.40 -33.34 5.73
N GLY A 498 -2.53 -33.87 6.21
CA GLY A 498 -2.64 -35.31 6.51
C GLY A 498 -2.41 -36.21 5.29
N LEU A 499 -2.85 -35.77 4.10
CA LEU A 499 -2.57 -36.47 2.84
C LEU A 499 -1.09 -36.39 2.44
N LEU A 500 -0.44 -35.24 2.66
CA LEU A 500 0.99 -35.09 2.40
C LEU A 500 1.83 -36.00 3.28
N ASP A 501 1.53 -36.07 4.59
CA ASP A 501 2.22 -36.96 5.52
C ASP A 501 2.14 -38.41 5.03
N ALA A 502 0.95 -38.87 4.64
CA ALA A 502 0.75 -40.21 4.10
C ALA A 502 1.55 -40.46 2.81
N ARG A 503 1.88 -39.43 2.01
CA ARG A 503 2.67 -39.61 0.78
C ARG A 503 4.17 -39.42 0.96
N LEU A 504 4.59 -38.67 1.99
CA LEU A 504 5.99 -38.42 2.30
C LEU A 504 6.60 -39.52 3.19
N TYR A 505 5.79 -40.13 4.06
CA TYR A 505 6.25 -41.12 5.05
C TYR A 505 5.86 -42.57 4.76
N ASP A 506 4.93 -42.82 3.84
CA ASP A 506 4.61 -44.18 3.40
C ASP A 506 5.63 -44.61 2.34
N ARG A 507 6.77 -45.12 2.82
CA ARG A 507 7.74 -45.82 1.96
C ARG A 507 7.17 -47.20 1.65
N PRO A 508 7.14 -47.65 0.37
CA PRO A 508 7.03 -49.08 0.12
C PRO A 508 8.28 -49.75 0.70
N ASP A 509 8.07 -50.67 1.65
CA ASP A 509 9.10 -51.58 2.18
C ASP A 509 9.76 -52.41 1.08
#